data_AF-A0A444W8B1-F1
#
_entry.id   AF-A0A444W8B1-F1
#
_cell.length_a   1.000
_cell.length_b   1.000
_cell.length_c   1.000
_cell.angle_alpha   90.00
_cell.angle_beta   90.00
_cell.angle_gamma   90.00
#
_symmetry.space_group_name_H-M   'P 1'
#
loop_
_entity.id
_entity.type
_entity.pdbx_description
1 polymer ?
#
loop_
_entity_poly.entity_id
_entity_poly.type
_entity_poly.pdbx_seq_one_letter_code
_entity_poly.pdbx_strand_id
1 'polypeptide(L)'
;MKKLFCFLAVAATAAFTSCSSDDDSGNNGENPGTGNEVTAITLSASATSVDLGTAVTFTVVDQDGDAVTNATLTANGNAITSPWTAETAGEYTVVATLGELTSSVTVTVTEEDTTPVASDSFVIDDTNYETNVGAFAYRGIYAAETEGEYVIVWDFNPYLVVGTGEEATFPNDLYITLQFPITPTGENEAGEPTFTITNPTTGEFTLDTNILDAWIIANSEALLPTDATERAAAISDITLNITALQFAETEGGSSNLEATYTITLTNGTVINGEYSGETGMYDGTNQGRGISIKNTTVAKSQNLRK
;
A
#
# COMPACT_ATOMS: atom_id res chain seq x y z
N MET A 1 27.16 -8.93 5.24
CA MET A 1 27.81 -8.82 6.56
C MET A 1 27.43 -7.49 7.20
N LYS A 2 27.24 -7.53 8.53
CA LYS A 2 26.98 -6.44 9.49
C LYS A 2 25.52 -6.00 9.70
N LYS A 3 25.04 -6.48 10.86
CA LYS A 3 23.87 -6.13 11.65
C LYS A 3 24.02 -4.71 12.23
N LEU A 4 22.90 -4.06 12.53
CA LEU A 4 22.86 -3.05 13.59
C LEU A 4 21.56 -3.19 14.39
N PHE A 5 21.70 -3.72 15.60
CA PHE A 5 20.70 -3.69 16.67
C PHE A 5 20.87 -2.37 17.44
N CYS A 6 19.78 -1.67 17.70
CA CYS A 6 19.74 -0.57 18.67
C CYS A 6 18.79 -0.96 19.82
N PHE A 7 19.39 -1.31 20.96
CA PHE A 7 18.73 -1.36 22.26
C PHE A 7 18.49 0.07 22.76
N LEU A 8 17.26 0.38 23.14
CA LEU A 8 16.95 1.58 23.93
C LEU A 8 16.44 1.15 25.30
N ALA A 9 17.25 1.40 26.32
CA ALA A 9 16.93 1.18 27.73
C ALA A 9 16.22 2.42 28.30
N VAL A 10 15.10 2.21 29.01
CA VAL A 10 14.51 3.21 29.89
C VAL A 10 14.45 2.63 31.29
N ALA A 11 15.32 3.16 32.16
CA ALA A 11 15.27 2.96 33.60
C ALA A 11 14.47 4.12 34.20
N ALA A 12 13.47 3.82 35.03
CA ALA A 12 12.81 4.81 35.88
C ALA A 12 12.77 4.29 37.32
N THR A 13 13.65 4.85 38.14
CA THR A 13 13.70 4.72 39.59
C THR A 13 12.65 5.66 40.20
N ALA A 14 11.76 5.13 41.04
CA ALA A 14 10.98 5.95 41.98
C ALA A 14 11.07 5.33 43.38
N ALA A 15 11.76 6.05 44.26
CA ALA A 15 11.84 5.77 45.68
C ALA A 15 10.69 6.47 46.40
N PHE A 16 9.94 5.73 47.23
CA PHE A 16 9.14 6.31 48.30
C PHE A 16 9.58 5.68 49.61
N THR A 17 10.31 6.47 50.40
CA THR A 17 10.54 6.25 51.82
C THR A 17 9.38 6.88 52.59
N SER A 18 8.62 6.08 53.34
CA SER A 18 7.67 6.56 54.34
C SER A 18 8.00 5.92 55.69
N CYS A 19 8.52 6.74 56.60
CA CYS A 19 8.62 6.42 58.02
C CYS A 19 7.24 6.53 58.66
N SER A 20 6.82 5.50 59.39
CA SER A 20 5.83 5.61 60.47
C SER A 20 6.41 4.92 61.70
N SER A 21 6.51 5.67 62.79
CA SER A 21 7.18 5.31 64.03
C SER A 21 6.24 4.72 65.09
N ASP A 22 6.86 3.88 65.92
CA ASP A 22 6.70 3.66 67.38
C ASP A 22 5.46 2.95 67.99
N ASP A 23 5.73 1.71 68.42
CA ASP A 23 5.56 1.08 69.75
C ASP A 23 4.38 1.49 70.66
N ASP A 24 3.51 0.54 71.02
CA ASP A 24 3.42 0.03 72.40
C ASP A 24 2.63 -1.31 72.51
N SER A 25 3.02 -2.04 73.54
CA SER A 25 2.67 -3.35 74.05
C SER A 25 1.19 -3.62 74.39
N GLY A 26 0.78 -4.91 74.26
CA GLY A 26 -0.29 -5.46 75.11
C GLY A 26 -1.25 -6.48 74.50
N ASN A 27 -0.99 -7.75 74.82
CA ASN A 27 -1.98 -8.76 75.23
C ASN A 27 -2.75 -9.60 74.18
N ASN A 28 -2.31 -10.86 74.11
CA ASN A 28 -3.07 -12.12 73.97
C ASN A 28 -4.33 -12.18 73.09
N GLY A 29 -4.17 -12.96 72.03
CA GLY A 29 -5.01 -14.14 71.80
C GLY A 29 -6.15 -13.95 70.81
N GLU A 30 -5.90 -14.28 69.54
CA GLU A 30 -6.71 -15.23 68.78
C GLU A 30 -6.17 -15.40 67.33
N ASN A 31 -5.96 -16.67 66.98
CA ASN A 31 -5.92 -17.29 65.65
C ASN A 31 -4.73 -17.02 64.69
N PRO A 32 -3.85 -18.02 64.45
CA PRO A 32 -2.94 -18.00 63.30
C PRO A 32 -3.66 -18.55 62.06
N GLY A 33 -3.67 -17.78 60.98
CA GLY A 33 -3.91 -18.31 59.63
C GLY A 33 -5.28 -18.04 59.05
N THR A 34 -5.41 -16.88 58.42
CA THR A 34 -6.13 -16.75 57.15
C THR A 34 -5.22 -15.94 56.24
N GLY A 35 -4.14 -16.56 55.78
CA GLY A 35 -3.59 -16.16 54.49
C GLY A 35 -4.74 -16.32 53.49
N ASN A 36 -5.06 -15.27 52.76
CA ASN A 36 -6.17 -15.26 51.83
C ASN A 36 -6.00 -16.44 50.88
N GLU A 37 -6.82 -17.48 51.05
CA GLU A 37 -6.67 -18.71 50.29
C GLU A 37 -7.06 -18.38 48.84
N VAL A 38 -6.15 -18.60 47.90
CA VAL A 38 -6.45 -18.40 46.48
C VAL A 38 -7.47 -19.46 46.07
N THR A 39 -8.67 -19.03 45.72
CA THR A 39 -9.80 -19.91 45.37
C THR A 39 -10.14 -19.87 43.88
N ALA A 40 -9.66 -18.87 43.16
CA ALA A 40 -9.75 -18.77 41.71
C ALA A 40 -8.53 -18.02 41.15
N ILE A 41 -8.21 -18.28 39.88
CA ILE A 41 -7.24 -17.49 39.13
C ILE A 41 -7.85 -17.04 37.80
N THR A 42 -7.41 -15.89 37.30
CA THR A 42 -7.77 -15.36 35.99
C THR A 42 -6.50 -15.13 35.19
N LEU A 43 -6.42 -15.73 34.00
CA LEU A 43 -5.37 -15.52 33.03
C LEU A 43 -5.83 -14.48 32.00
N SER A 44 -5.00 -13.47 31.74
CA SER A 44 -5.15 -12.54 30.61
C SER A 44 -3.90 -12.51 29.76
N ALA A 45 -4.09 -12.33 28.45
CA ALA A 45 -3.03 -12.06 27.49
C ALA A 45 -2.99 -10.56 27.18
N SER A 46 -1.80 -10.02 26.91
CA SER A 46 -1.63 -8.66 26.41
C SER A 46 -2.29 -8.43 25.04
N ALA A 47 -2.38 -9.49 24.23
CA ALA A 47 -3.14 -9.53 22.98
C ALA A 47 -3.65 -10.95 22.71
N THR A 48 -4.83 -11.07 22.11
CA THR A 48 -5.43 -12.35 21.69
C THR A 48 -5.32 -12.60 20.19
N SER A 49 -4.75 -11.66 19.44
CA SER A 49 -4.40 -11.77 18.02
C SER A 49 -3.06 -11.06 17.80
N VAL A 50 -2.07 -11.76 17.24
CA VAL A 50 -0.73 -11.21 16.96
C VAL A 50 -0.12 -11.83 15.70
N ASP A 51 0.84 -11.14 15.09
CA ASP A 51 1.64 -11.70 14.00
C ASP A 51 2.72 -12.65 14.54
N LEU A 52 3.09 -13.63 13.74
CA LEU A 52 4.15 -14.58 14.03
C LEU A 52 5.44 -13.85 14.39
N GLY A 53 6.12 -14.31 15.46
CA GLY A 53 7.31 -13.63 15.99
C GLY A 53 7.02 -12.51 16.99
N THR A 54 5.76 -12.07 17.14
CA THR A 54 5.37 -11.10 18.18
C THR A 54 5.31 -11.76 19.56
N ALA A 55 5.88 -11.09 20.57
CA ALA A 55 5.85 -11.56 21.95
C ALA A 55 4.54 -11.19 22.65
N VAL A 56 3.90 -12.18 23.29
CA VAL A 56 2.70 -12.03 24.12
C VAL A 56 3.08 -12.20 25.59
N THR A 57 2.77 -11.19 26.40
CA THR A 57 2.84 -11.31 27.87
C THR A 57 1.52 -11.83 28.42
N PHE A 58 1.62 -12.67 29.44
CA PHE A 58 0.51 -13.20 30.21
C PHE A 58 0.54 -12.68 31.64
N THR A 59 -0.63 -12.31 32.16
CA THR A 59 -0.83 -11.90 33.55
C THR A 59 -1.81 -12.88 34.22
N VAL A 60 -1.44 -13.37 35.39
CA VAL A 60 -2.32 -14.21 36.22
C VAL A 60 -2.61 -13.45 37.50
N VAL A 61 -3.89 -13.31 37.84
CA VAL A 61 -4.36 -12.70 39.09
C VAL A 61 -5.28 -13.66 39.83
N ASP A 62 -5.40 -13.51 41.14
CA ASP A 62 -6.37 -14.27 41.95
C ASP A 62 -7.77 -13.61 41.94
N GLN A 63 -8.68 -14.11 42.78
CA GLN A 63 -10.04 -13.59 42.90
C GLN A 63 -10.12 -12.14 43.42
N ASP A 64 -9.09 -11.65 44.11
CA ASP A 64 -9.02 -10.31 44.69
C ASP A 64 -8.27 -9.34 43.78
N GLY A 65 -7.71 -9.84 42.67
CA GLY A 65 -6.95 -9.07 41.69
C GLY A 65 -5.46 -8.99 41.99
N ASP A 66 -4.97 -9.74 43.00
CA ASP A 66 -3.55 -9.78 43.35
C ASP A 66 -2.78 -10.67 42.38
N ALA A 67 -1.55 -10.28 42.06
CA ALA A 67 -0.73 -10.97 41.07
C ALA A 67 -0.26 -12.35 41.56
N VAL A 68 -0.52 -13.38 40.75
CA VAL A 68 -0.11 -14.77 40.99
C VAL A 68 1.15 -15.07 40.17
N THR A 69 2.31 -15.12 40.82
CA THR A 69 3.61 -15.27 40.14
C THR A 69 4.11 -16.71 40.04
N ASN A 70 3.48 -17.64 40.76
CA ASN A 70 3.86 -19.05 40.85
C ASN A 70 2.97 -19.99 40.01
N ALA A 71 2.07 -19.44 39.20
CA ALA A 71 1.29 -20.23 38.23
C ALA A 71 2.21 -20.73 37.09
N THR A 72 1.99 -21.96 36.63
CA THR A 72 2.65 -22.48 35.43
C THR A 72 1.82 -22.18 34.19
N LEU A 73 2.47 -21.94 33.05
CA LEU A 73 1.82 -21.65 31.78
C LEU A 73 2.10 -22.76 30.77
N THR A 74 1.08 -23.14 30.01
CA THR A 74 1.21 -24.00 28.83
C THR A 74 0.50 -23.39 27.63
N ALA A 75 1.03 -23.57 26.42
CA ALA A 75 0.34 -23.27 25.15
C ALA A 75 0.10 -24.58 24.40
N ASN A 76 -1.16 -24.93 24.14
CA ASN A 76 -1.56 -26.23 23.55
C ASN A 76 -0.90 -27.44 24.27
N GLY A 77 -0.75 -27.35 25.60
CA GLY A 77 -0.16 -28.38 26.45
C GLY A 77 1.38 -28.35 26.57
N ASN A 78 2.09 -27.51 25.81
CA ASN A 78 3.54 -27.35 25.93
C ASN A 78 3.89 -26.26 26.93
N ALA A 79 4.86 -26.49 27.82
CA ALA A 79 5.28 -25.50 28.81
C ALA A 79 5.87 -24.25 28.13
N ILE A 80 5.46 -23.07 28.59
CA ILE A 80 5.93 -21.76 28.09
C ILE A 80 6.27 -20.82 29.25
N THR A 81 6.96 -19.71 28.95
CA THR A 81 7.19 -18.60 29.88
C THR A 81 6.51 -17.34 29.38
N SER A 82 6.28 -16.36 30.25
CA SER A 82 5.83 -15.00 29.88
C SER A 82 7.05 -14.05 29.91
N PRO A 83 7.36 -13.32 28.82
CA PRO A 83 6.69 -13.30 27.52
C PRO A 83 6.90 -14.59 26.72
N TRP A 84 5.94 -14.91 25.86
CA TRP A 84 5.95 -16.05 24.94
C TRP A 84 5.88 -15.57 23.48
N THR A 85 6.61 -16.23 22.59
CA THR A 85 6.55 -16.01 21.15
C THR A 85 6.28 -17.34 20.47
N ALA A 86 5.28 -17.39 19.59
CA ALA A 86 4.98 -18.58 18.80
C ALA A 86 6.03 -18.79 17.69
N GLU A 87 6.31 -20.05 17.38
CA GLU A 87 7.21 -20.44 16.28
C GLU A 87 6.47 -20.76 14.97
N THR A 88 5.15 -20.92 15.03
CA THR A 88 4.29 -21.18 13.87
C THR A 88 2.98 -20.39 14.00
N ALA A 89 2.34 -20.04 12.88
CA ALA A 89 0.97 -19.51 12.92
C ALA A 89 -0.04 -20.58 13.40
N GLY A 90 -1.12 -20.13 14.02
CA GLY A 90 -2.21 -20.99 14.50
C GLY A 90 -2.94 -20.44 15.72
N GLU A 91 -3.93 -21.20 16.18
CA GLU A 91 -4.66 -20.91 17.41
C GLU A 91 -4.02 -21.65 18.60
N TYR A 92 -3.73 -20.91 19.67
CA TYR A 92 -3.10 -21.41 20.88
C TYR A 92 -4.02 -21.21 22.08
N THR A 93 -4.45 -22.32 22.68
CA THR A 93 -5.08 -22.29 24.00
C THR A 93 -3.98 -22.23 25.05
N VAL A 94 -3.85 -21.08 25.70
CA VAL A 94 -2.91 -20.86 26.79
C VAL A 94 -3.61 -21.14 28.10
N VAL A 95 -3.01 -21.96 28.96
CA VAL A 95 -3.57 -22.36 30.24
C VAL A 95 -2.59 -21.99 31.35
N ALA A 96 -3.08 -21.25 32.35
CA ALA A 96 -2.42 -21.05 33.63
C ALA A 96 -2.93 -22.06 34.65
N THR A 97 -2.01 -22.68 35.40
CA THR A 97 -2.34 -23.65 36.46
C THR A 97 -1.68 -23.25 37.78
N LEU A 98 -2.47 -23.21 38.85
CA LEU A 98 -2.01 -23.03 40.23
C LEU A 98 -2.66 -24.11 41.12
N GLY A 99 -1.92 -25.18 41.43
CA GLY A 99 -2.49 -26.32 42.14
C GLY A 99 -3.60 -26.99 41.31
N GLU A 100 -4.82 -27.02 41.84
CA GLU A 100 -6.01 -27.53 41.14
C GLU A 100 -6.75 -26.45 40.33
N LEU A 101 -6.35 -25.17 40.46
CA LEU A 101 -7.00 -24.06 39.77
C LEU A 101 -6.42 -23.89 38.37
N THR A 102 -7.29 -23.64 37.39
CA THR A 102 -6.91 -23.39 36.00
C THR A 102 -7.67 -22.20 35.42
N SER A 103 -7.01 -21.43 34.56
CA SER A 103 -7.64 -20.40 33.72
C SER A 103 -7.03 -20.43 32.33
N SER A 104 -7.81 -20.16 31.30
CA SER A 104 -7.33 -20.21 29.91
C SER A 104 -7.71 -18.98 29.09
N VAL A 105 -6.87 -18.69 28.10
CA VAL A 105 -7.10 -17.66 27.08
C VAL A 105 -6.67 -18.21 25.73
N THR A 106 -7.39 -17.86 24.67
CA THR A 106 -7.01 -18.21 23.30
C THR A 106 -6.25 -17.06 22.67
N VAL A 107 -5.08 -17.38 22.09
CA VAL A 107 -4.26 -16.45 21.30
C VAL A 107 -4.21 -16.96 19.87
N THR A 108 -4.63 -16.13 18.92
CA THR A 108 -4.50 -16.39 17.49
C THR A 108 -3.20 -15.78 16.98
N VAL A 109 -2.38 -16.58 16.32
CA VAL A 109 -1.14 -16.15 15.69
C VAL A 109 -1.31 -16.28 14.18
N THR A 110 -1.19 -15.17 13.47
CA THR A 110 -1.23 -15.14 12.00
C THR A 110 0.18 -15.03 11.45
N GLU A 111 0.44 -15.58 10.27
CA GLU A 111 1.66 -15.22 9.53
C GLU A 111 1.65 -13.71 9.28
N GLU A 112 2.82 -13.08 9.25
CA GLU A 112 2.93 -11.69 8.81
C GLU A 112 2.43 -11.60 7.36
N ASP A 113 1.49 -10.70 7.11
CA ASP A 113 1.05 -10.42 5.75
C ASP A 113 2.14 -9.61 5.04
N THR A 114 3.03 -10.33 4.34
CA THR A 114 4.09 -9.73 3.54
C THR A 114 3.64 -9.40 2.12
N THR A 115 2.33 -9.41 1.84
CA THR A 115 1.82 -9.06 0.51
C THR A 115 2.29 -7.64 0.19
N PRO A 116 3.14 -7.46 -0.84
CA PRO A 116 3.63 -6.13 -1.16
C PRO A 116 2.44 -5.26 -1.58
N VAL A 117 2.28 -4.14 -0.89
CA VAL A 117 1.36 -3.09 -1.31
C VAL A 117 2.14 -2.16 -2.23
N ALA A 118 1.57 -1.84 -3.38
CA ALA A 118 2.14 -0.86 -4.28
C ALA A 118 2.26 0.49 -3.56
N SER A 119 3.37 1.18 -3.75
CA SER A 119 3.61 2.51 -3.21
C SER A 119 4.63 3.16 -4.12
N ASP A 120 4.18 4.06 -5.00
CA ASP A 120 4.99 4.57 -6.11
C ASP A 120 5.66 3.43 -6.91
N SER A 121 4.87 2.41 -7.21
CA SER A 121 5.34 1.14 -7.76
C SER A 121 4.21 0.32 -8.37
N PHE A 122 4.55 -0.80 -8.99
CA PHE A 122 3.60 -1.89 -9.27
C PHE A 122 4.11 -3.23 -8.76
N VAL A 123 3.18 -4.16 -8.52
CA VAL A 123 3.44 -5.48 -7.95
C VAL A 123 2.98 -6.55 -8.93
N ILE A 124 3.85 -7.54 -9.17
CA ILE A 124 3.60 -8.73 -10.00
C ILE A 124 4.12 -9.93 -9.23
N ASP A 125 3.27 -10.93 -8.97
CA ASP A 125 3.64 -12.17 -8.27
C ASP A 125 4.48 -11.90 -6.99
N ASP A 126 3.97 -11.03 -6.11
CA ASP A 126 4.62 -10.57 -4.86
C ASP A 126 5.99 -9.89 -5.04
N THR A 127 6.34 -9.50 -6.26
CA THR A 127 7.54 -8.72 -6.56
C THR A 127 7.17 -7.26 -6.81
N ASN A 128 7.80 -6.35 -6.07
CA ASN A 128 7.59 -4.92 -6.19
C ASN A 128 8.58 -4.28 -7.17
N TYR A 129 8.08 -3.47 -8.11
CA TYR A 129 8.81 -2.74 -9.13
C TYR A 129 8.58 -1.24 -8.94
N GLU A 130 9.56 -0.54 -8.36
CA GLU A 130 9.51 0.90 -8.11
C GLU A 130 9.27 1.70 -9.41
N THR A 131 8.42 2.73 -9.32
CA THR A 131 8.08 3.71 -10.35
C THR A 131 7.85 5.09 -9.72
N ASN A 132 8.90 5.64 -9.11
CA ASN A 132 8.84 6.85 -8.27
C ASN A 132 8.73 8.18 -9.02
N VAL A 133 8.72 8.16 -10.36
CA VAL A 133 8.48 9.33 -11.19
C VAL A 133 7.17 9.14 -11.94
N GLY A 134 6.28 10.12 -11.88
CA GLY A 134 5.02 10.10 -12.61
C GLY A 134 5.02 11.10 -13.73
N ALA A 135 4.38 10.74 -14.84
CA ALA A 135 4.08 11.67 -15.90
C ALA A 135 2.66 11.49 -16.41
N PHE A 136 2.11 12.60 -16.91
CA PHE A 136 0.88 12.64 -17.69
C PHE A 136 1.18 13.29 -19.04
N ALA A 137 1.08 12.52 -20.12
CA ALA A 137 1.50 12.95 -21.44
C ALA A 137 0.31 13.22 -22.35
N TYR A 138 0.25 14.39 -22.98
CA TYR A 138 -0.67 14.61 -24.09
C TYR A 138 -0.09 13.99 -25.36
N ARG A 139 -0.78 13.01 -25.95
CA ARG A 139 -0.32 12.32 -27.17
C ARG A 139 -0.82 12.98 -28.45
N GLY A 140 -1.99 13.60 -28.41
CA GLY A 140 -2.55 14.26 -29.58
C GLY A 140 -4.07 14.19 -29.65
N ILE A 141 -4.59 14.72 -30.76
CA ILE A 141 -5.98 14.56 -31.19
C ILE A 141 -5.98 13.81 -32.51
N TYR A 142 -6.85 12.81 -32.60
CA TYR A 142 -6.95 11.88 -33.73
C TYR A 142 -8.39 11.83 -34.22
N ALA A 143 -8.58 11.61 -35.52
CA ALA A 143 -9.89 11.28 -36.06
C ALA A 143 -10.30 9.87 -35.59
N ALA A 144 -11.56 9.72 -35.20
CA ALA A 144 -12.14 8.42 -34.88
C ALA A 144 -12.57 7.67 -36.17
N GLU A 145 -13.12 6.46 -36.00
CA GLU A 145 -13.63 5.66 -37.12
C GLU A 145 -14.82 6.32 -37.83
N THR A 146 -15.66 7.05 -37.07
CA THR A 146 -16.78 7.83 -37.62
C THR A 146 -16.27 9.16 -38.15
N GLU A 147 -16.63 9.50 -39.38
CA GLU A 147 -16.30 10.79 -39.98
C GLU A 147 -16.85 11.95 -39.13
N GLY A 148 -15.99 12.92 -38.82
CA GLY A 148 -16.32 14.09 -38.00
C GLY A 148 -16.20 13.87 -36.49
N GLU A 149 -15.92 12.65 -36.04
CA GLU A 149 -15.62 12.36 -34.64
C GLU A 149 -14.11 12.37 -34.38
N TYR A 150 -13.71 12.85 -33.21
CA TYR A 150 -12.32 12.95 -32.80
C TYR A 150 -12.15 12.45 -31.36
N VAL A 151 -10.95 11.95 -31.08
CA VAL A 151 -10.53 11.59 -29.73
C VAL A 151 -9.28 12.36 -29.33
N ILE A 152 -9.24 12.78 -28.07
CA ILE A 152 -8.03 13.26 -27.42
C ILE A 152 -7.38 12.11 -26.67
N VAL A 153 -6.06 11.95 -26.82
CA VAL A 153 -5.31 10.84 -26.24
C VAL A 153 -4.30 11.34 -25.23
N TRP A 154 -4.26 10.68 -24.08
CA TRP A 154 -3.33 10.95 -23.00
C TRP A 154 -2.68 9.66 -22.51
N ASP A 155 -1.48 9.74 -21.94
CA ASP A 155 -0.89 8.61 -21.22
C ASP A 155 -0.69 8.96 -19.74
N PHE A 156 -1.14 8.06 -18.88
CA PHE A 156 -0.68 7.95 -17.51
C PHE A 156 0.59 7.11 -17.49
N ASN A 157 1.69 7.63 -16.94
CA ASN A 157 3.00 7.00 -17.05
C ASN A 157 3.85 7.12 -15.78
N PRO A 158 3.70 6.20 -14.81
CA PRO A 158 4.66 6.04 -13.73
C PRO A 158 5.87 5.19 -14.20
N TYR A 159 7.07 5.62 -13.84
CA TYR A 159 8.32 4.98 -14.23
C TYR A 159 9.44 5.21 -13.21
N LEU A 160 10.50 4.40 -13.32
CA LEU A 160 11.75 4.56 -12.58
C LEU A 160 12.84 5.02 -13.53
N VAL A 161 13.63 6.00 -13.10
CA VAL A 161 14.83 6.44 -13.81
C VAL A 161 16.07 5.98 -13.05
N VAL A 162 16.98 5.31 -13.74
CA VAL A 162 18.29 4.96 -13.19
C VAL A 162 19.37 5.68 -13.99
N GLY A 163 20.24 6.43 -13.30
CA GLY A 163 21.28 7.24 -13.93
C GLY A 163 20.81 8.67 -14.22
N THR A 164 21.57 9.39 -15.06
CA THR A 164 21.28 10.78 -15.44
C THR A 164 21.67 11.05 -16.89
N GLY A 165 21.06 12.05 -17.51
CA GLY A 165 21.39 12.49 -18.87
C GLY A 165 21.00 11.48 -19.95
N GLU A 166 21.79 11.41 -21.02
CA GLU A 166 21.55 10.53 -22.17
C GLU A 166 21.74 9.03 -21.84
N GLU A 167 22.44 8.72 -20.76
CA GLU A 167 22.70 7.35 -20.28
C GLU A 167 21.64 6.87 -19.27
N ALA A 168 20.61 7.68 -18.99
CA ALA A 168 19.53 7.27 -18.10
C ALA A 168 18.75 6.10 -18.69
N THR A 169 18.44 5.11 -17.85
CA THR A 169 17.64 3.94 -18.22
C THR A 169 16.31 3.94 -17.46
N PHE A 170 15.36 3.19 -18.00
CA PHE A 170 13.99 3.10 -17.48
C PHE A 170 13.65 1.64 -17.23
N PRO A 171 14.22 1.02 -16.19
CA PRO A 171 14.07 -0.42 -15.96
C PRO A 171 12.63 -0.79 -15.60
N ASN A 172 11.87 0.11 -14.98
CA ASN A 172 10.45 -0.08 -14.75
C ASN A 172 9.72 1.10 -15.37
N ASP A 173 8.75 0.81 -16.23
CA ASP A 173 8.03 1.83 -16.99
C ASP A 173 6.65 1.29 -17.33
N LEU A 174 5.61 2.06 -17.06
CA LEU A 174 4.23 1.64 -17.28
C LEU A 174 3.46 2.75 -17.98
N TYR A 175 2.76 2.43 -19.06
CA TYR A 175 1.87 3.35 -19.76
C TYR A 175 0.45 2.81 -19.68
N ILE A 176 -0.51 3.66 -19.34
CA ILE A 176 -1.93 3.41 -19.58
C ILE A 176 -2.42 4.54 -20.49
N THR A 177 -2.80 4.19 -21.72
CA THR A 177 -3.25 5.14 -22.72
C THR A 177 -4.76 5.36 -22.59
N LEU A 178 -5.13 6.59 -22.28
CA LEU A 178 -6.49 7.07 -22.16
C LEU A 178 -6.94 7.75 -23.44
N GLN A 179 -8.21 7.57 -23.79
CA GLN A 179 -8.89 8.31 -24.85
C GLN A 179 -10.20 8.92 -24.34
N PHE A 180 -10.48 10.13 -24.80
CA PHE A 180 -11.74 10.80 -24.56
C PHE A 180 -12.28 11.38 -25.86
N PRO A 181 -13.61 11.35 -26.08
CA PRO A 181 -14.20 12.07 -27.20
C PRO A 181 -13.91 13.57 -27.07
N ILE A 182 -13.61 14.22 -28.19
CA ILE A 182 -13.43 15.67 -28.25
C ILE A 182 -14.12 16.24 -29.49
N THR A 183 -14.73 17.42 -29.35
CA THR A 183 -15.40 18.11 -30.45
C THR A 183 -14.54 19.30 -30.91
N PRO A 184 -14.43 19.55 -32.23
CA PRO A 184 -13.82 20.77 -32.73
C PRO A 184 -14.47 22.02 -32.11
N THR A 185 -13.66 22.98 -31.72
CA THR A 185 -14.12 24.29 -31.20
C THR A 185 -14.10 25.38 -32.25
N GLY A 186 -13.58 25.09 -33.46
CA GLY A 186 -13.62 25.98 -34.61
C GLY A 186 -12.92 25.37 -35.82
N GLU A 187 -12.59 26.22 -36.80
CA GLU A 187 -11.83 25.87 -37.99
C GLU A 187 -10.72 26.91 -38.23
N ASN A 188 -9.59 26.49 -38.81
CA ASN A 188 -8.55 27.41 -39.26
C ASN A 188 -8.86 27.98 -40.66
N GLU A 189 -7.99 28.84 -41.20
CA GLU A 189 -8.17 29.46 -42.52
C GLU A 189 -8.26 28.46 -43.69
N ALA A 190 -7.75 27.23 -43.50
CA ALA A 190 -7.82 26.15 -44.49
C ALA A 190 -9.07 25.27 -44.32
N GLY A 191 -9.96 25.58 -43.37
CA GLY A 191 -11.15 24.79 -43.05
C GLY A 191 -10.83 23.52 -42.24
N GLU A 192 -9.64 23.42 -41.65
CA GLU A 192 -9.30 22.28 -40.79
C GLU A 192 -9.81 22.52 -39.37
N PRO A 193 -10.32 21.48 -38.68
CA PRO A 193 -10.83 21.62 -37.33
C PRO A 193 -9.74 22.04 -36.35
N THR A 194 -10.10 22.95 -35.44
CA THR A 194 -9.30 23.37 -34.30
C THR A 194 -9.96 22.93 -33.01
N PHE A 195 -9.17 22.71 -31.97
CA PHE A 195 -9.64 22.14 -30.71
C PHE A 195 -9.15 22.96 -29.53
N THR A 196 -9.99 23.04 -28.49
CA THR A 196 -9.59 23.52 -27.16
C THR A 196 -9.34 22.31 -26.29
N ILE A 197 -8.08 22.09 -25.92
CA ILE A 197 -7.68 20.96 -25.09
C ILE A 197 -8.20 21.17 -23.67
N THR A 198 -8.93 20.18 -23.16
CA THR A 198 -9.26 20.06 -21.74
C THR A 198 -8.35 19.03 -21.11
N ASN A 199 -7.79 19.37 -19.95
CA ASN A 199 -7.02 18.40 -19.18
C ASN A 199 -7.92 17.25 -18.67
N PRO A 200 -7.35 16.06 -18.45
CA PRO A 200 -8.04 14.97 -17.77
C PRO A 200 -8.50 15.39 -16.37
N THR A 201 -9.54 14.75 -15.87
CA THR A 201 -10.04 14.93 -14.51
C THR A 201 -9.79 13.68 -13.67
N THR A 202 -10.01 13.79 -12.36
CA THR A 202 -10.09 12.61 -11.49
C THR A 202 -11.27 11.73 -11.87
N GLY A 203 -11.20 10.44 -11.54
CA GLY A 203 -12.22 9.46 -11.86
C GLY A 203 -11.67 8.04 -12.04
N GLU A 204 -12.60 7.11 -12.22
CA GLU A 204 -12.32 5.74 -12.60
C GLU A 204 -12.43 5.58 -14.12
N PHE A 205 -11.44 4.93 -14.71
CA PHE A 205 -11.31 4.67 -16.13
C PHE A 205 -11.10 3.18 -16.34
N THR A 206 -11.82 2.61 -17.30
CA THR A 206 -11.72 1.18 -17.61
C THR A 206 -11.32 0.94 -19.05
N LEU A 207 -10.84 -0.27 -19.32
CA LEU A 207 -10.78 -0.82 -20.67
C LEU A 207 -12.15 -0.72 -21.35
N ASP A 208 -12.16 -0.57 -22.67
CA ASP A 208 -13.31 -0.38 -23.56
C ASP A 208 -14.08 0.95 -23.42
N THR A 209 -14.02 1.62 -22.27
CA THR A 209 -14.68 2.91 -22.07
C THR A 209 -13.73 4.07 -22.37
N ASN A 210 -12.58 4.08 -21.68
CA ASN A 210 -11.66 5.21 -21.71
C ASN A 210 -10.21 4.78 -21.92
N ILE A 211 -9.87 3.51 -21.72
CA ILE A 211 -8.51 3.00 -21.90
C ILE A 211 -8.41 2.31 -23.26
N LEU A 212 -7.38 2.69 -24.02
CA LEU A 212 -7.05 2.12 -25.33
C LEU A 212 -6.07 0.95 -25.23
N ASP A 213 -5.05 1.10 -24.39
CA ASP A 213 -3.89 0.23 -24.36
C ASP A 213 -3.13 0.39 -23.04
N ALA A 214 -2.28 -0.60 -22.72
CA ALA A 214 -1.28 -0.46 -21.68
C ALA A 214 0.04 -1.11 -22.10
N TRP A 215 1.16 -0.53 -21.68
CA TRP A 215 2.51 -1.06 -21.89
C TRP A 215 3.21 -1.20 -20.55
N ILE A 216 3.83 -2.35 -20.28
CA ILE A 216 4.52 -2.59 -19.00
C ILE A 216 5.93 -3.12 -19.29
N ILE A 217 6.92 -2.45 -18.70
CA ILE A 217 8.32 -2.87 -18.64
C ILE A 217 8.65 -3.11 -17.16
N ALA A 218 9.18 -4.28 -16.88
CA ALA A 218 9.64 -4.68 -15.55
C ALA A 218 11.08 -5.18 -15.65
N ASN A 219 12.00 -4.59 -14.89
CA ASN A 219 13.44 -4.89 -14.96
C ASN A 219 14.04 -4.84 -16.38
N SER A 220 13.65 -3.85 -17.18
CA SER A 220 14.05 -3.65 -18.58
C SER A 220 13.52 -4.71 -19.56
N GLU A 221 12.56 -5.53 -19.15
CA GLU A 221 11.89 -6.51 -20.00
C GLU A 221 10.43 -6.12 -20.20
N ALA A 222 9.99 -6.07 -21.46
CA ALA A 222 8.59 -5.85 -21.78
C ALA A 222 7.77 -7.09 -21.44
N LEU A 223 6.69 -6.92 -20.68
CA LEU A 223 5.80 -8.01 -20.29
C LEU A 223 4.73 -8.31 -21.35
N LEU A 224 4.56 -7.41 -22.31
CA LEU A 224 3.55 -7.49 -23.36
C LEU A 224 4.18 -7.53 -24.76
N PRO A 225 3.49 -8.13 -25.75
CA PRO A 225 3.92 -8.12 -27.14
C PRO A 225 4.08 -6.70 -27.69
N THR A 226 5.16 -6.43 -28.44
CA THR A 226 5.41 -5.10 -29.02
C THR A 226 4.37 -4.69 -30.07
N ASP A 227 3.78 -5.66 -30.78
CA ASP A 227 2.67 -5.42 -31.70
C ASP A 227 1.42 -5.00 -30.91
N ALA A 228 0.79 -3.90 -31.35
CA ALA A 228 -0.35 -3.32 -30.64
C ALA A 228 -1.57 -4.25 -30.61
N THR A 229 -1.84 -4.97 -31.70
CA THR A 229 -2.99 -5.87 -31.78
C THR A 229 -2.75 -7.12 -30.91
N GLU A 230 -1.54 -7.68 -30.92
CA GLU A 230 -1.19 -8.80 -30.03
C GLU A 230 -1.22 -8.38 -28.55
N ARG A 231 -0.80 -7.15 -28.24
CA ARG A 231 -0.84 -6.59 -26.90
C ARG A 231 -2.25 -6.39 -26.38
N ALA A 232 -3.11 -5.76 -27.16
CA ALA A 232 -4.51 -5.58 -26.81
C ALA A 232 -5.17 -6.95 -26.54
N ALA A 233 -4.82 -7.98 -27.31
CA ALA A 233 -5.30 -9.35 -27.09
C ALA A 233 -4.71 -10.05 -25.85
N ALA A 234 -3.58 -9.58 -25.31
CA ALA A 234 -2.95 -10.12 -24.11
C ALA A 234 -3.53 -9.52 -22.81
N ILE A 235 -4.26 -8.41 -22.91
CA ILE A 235 -4.88 -7.71 -21.79
C ILE A 235 -6.35 -8.11 -21.71
N SER A 236 -6.79 -8.53 -20.52
CA SER A 236 -8.19 -8.90 -20.27
C SER A 236 -9.00 -7.79 -19.62
N ASP A 237 -8.36 -7.00 -18.75
CA ASP A 237 -9.01 -5.89 -18.06
C ASP A 237 -7.97 -4.86 -17.63
N ILE A 238 -8.40 -3.60 -17.57
CA ILE A 238 -7.63 -2.50 -17.00
C ILE A 238 -8.59 -1.61 -16.23
N THR A 239 -8.23 -1.30 -14.98
CA THR A 239 -8.84 -0.22 -14.19
C THR A 239 -7.76 0.78 -13.80
N LEU A 240 -8.02 2.07 -14.01
CA LEU A 240 -7.21 3.19 -13.52
C LEU A 240 -8.13 4.12 -12.72
N ASN A 241 -7.82 4.34 -11.45
CA ASN A 241 -8.55 5.25 -10.60
C ASN A 241 -7.64 6.42 -10.20
N ILE A 242 -7.90 7.60 -10.79
CA ILE A 242 -7.20 8.84 -10.47
C ILE A 242 -7.96 9.55 -9.35
N THR A 243 -7.39 9.58 -8.16
CA THR A 243 -8.01 10.17 -6.95
C THR A 243 -7.64 11.63 -6.75
N ALA A 244 -6.44 12.02 -7.17
CA ALA A 244 -6.01 13.41 -7.18
C ALA A 244 -5.28 13.74 -8.47
N LEU A 245 -5.62 14.89 -9.06
CA LEU A 245 -4.96 15.41 -10.24
C LEU A 245 -4.96 16.93 -10.19
N GLN A 246 -3.77 17.48 -10.03
CA GLN A 246 -3.56 18.92 -9.98
C GLN A 246 -2.49 19.28 -11.00
N PHE A 247 -2.81 20.21 -11.88
CA PHE A 247 -1.86 20.73 -12.83
C PHE A 247 -1.29 22.06 -12.37
N ALA A 248 0.00 22.28 -12.64
CA ALA A 248 0.66 23.54 -12.38
C ALA A 248 0.01 24.68 -13.19
N GLU A 249 -0.46 25.73 -12.50
CA GLU A 249 -1.07 26.89 -13.15
C GLU A 249 -0.03 27.87 -13.71
N THR A 250 1.21 27.79 -13.23
CA THR A 250 2.31 28.69 -13.61
C THR A 250 3.54 27.90 -13.99
N GLU A 251 4.37 28.45 -14.86
CA GLU A 251 5.68 27.90 -15.18
C GLU A 251 6.52 27.74 -13.89
N GLY A 252 7.11 26.55 -13.70
CA GLY A 252 7.85 26.20 -12.49
C GLY A 252 7.00 25.77 -11.29
N GLY A 253 5.66 25.77 -11.40
CA GLY A 253 4.78 25.12 -10.42
C GLY A 253 4.86 23.59 -10.51
N SER A 254 4.56 22.91 -9.41
CA SER A 254 4.41 21.45 -9.41
C SER A 254 3.01 21.04 -9.83
N SER A 255 2.93 19.91 -10.53
CA SER A 255 1.67 19.18 -10.74
C SER A 255 1.70 17.97 -9.82
N ASN A 256 0.55 17.52 -9.32
CA ASN A 256 0.45 16.35 -8.45
C ASN A 256 -0.54 15.34 -9.03
N LEU A 257 -0.25 14.07 -8.80
CA LEU A 257 -1.06 12.95 -9.27
C LEU A 257 -1.09 11.86 -8.20
N GLU A 258 -2.29 11.41 -7.88
CA GLU A 258 -2.53 10.21 -7.09
C GLU A 258 -3.42 9.28 -7.91
N ALA A 259 -2.95 8.06 -8.14
CA ALA A 259 -3.69 7.06 -8.88
C ALA A 259 -3.37 5.65 -8.40
N THR A 260 -4.37 4.79 -8.47
CA THR A 260 -4.24 3.34 -8.34
C THR A 260 -4.65 2.69 -9.64
N TYR A 261 -4.05 1.56 -9.99
CA TYR A 261 -4.41 0.83 -11.19
C TYR A 261 -4.26 -0.67 -11.02
N THR A 262 -5.09 -1.40 -11.75
CA THR A 262 -5.03 -2.85 -11.88
C THR A 262 -5.06 -3.22 -13.35
N ILE A 263 -4.09 -4.01 -13.79
CA ILE A 263 -4.05 -4.59 -15.14
C ILE A 263 -4.12 -6.11 -14.98
N THR A 264 -5.11 -6.73 -15.60
CA THR A 264 -5.26 -8.19 -15.61
C THR A 264 -4.94 -8.72 -17.00
N LEU A 265 -3.96 -9.61 -17.10
CA LEU A 265 -3.58 -10.25 -18.35
C LEU A 265 -4.40 -11.52 -18.60
N THR A 266 -4.55 -11.92 -19.86
CA THR A 266 -5.34 -13.10 -20.26
C THR A 266 -4.80 -14.43 -19.74
N ASN A 267 -3.53 -14.46 -19.31
CA ASN A 267 -2.92 -15.62 -18.64
C ASN A 267 -3.22 -15.70 -17.12
N GLY A 268 -3.95 -14.72 -16.56
CA GLY A 268 -4.30 -14.63 -15.15
C GLY A 268 -3.33 -13.83 -14.28
N THR A 269 -2.23 -13.29 -14.84
CA THR A 269 -1.34 -12.37 -14.11
C THR A 269 -2.09 -11.08 -13.79
N VAL A 270 -2.02 -10.67 -12.52
CA VAL A 270 -2.59 -9.41 -12.02
C VAL A 270 -1.45 -8.48 -11.63
N ILE A 271 -1.52 -7.25 -12.12
CA ILE A 271 -0.55 -6.19 -11.86
C ILE A 271 -1.29 -5.09 -11.13
N ASN A 272 -0.96 -4.89 -9.85
CA ASN A 272 -1.53 -3.82 -9.04
C ASN A 272 -0.47 -2.74 -8.85
N GLY A 273 -0.83 -1.49 -9.10
CA GLY A 273 0.09 -0.38 -8.91
C GLY A 273 -0.56 0.85 -8.31
N GLU A 274 0.31 1.70 -7.78
CA GLU A 274 -0.02 2.96 -7.15
C GLU A 274 1.05 3.98 -7.54
N TYR A 275 0.62 5.22 -7.78
CA TYR A 275 1.50 6.36 -7.87
C TYR A 275 0.91 7.53 -7.08
N SER A 276 1.73 8.18 -6.25
CA SER A 276 1.36 9.35 -5.46
C SER A 276 2.54 10.32 -5.36
N GLY A 277 2.56 11.35 -6.21
CA GLY A 277 3.65 12.32 -6.15
C GLY A 277 3.58 13.47 -7.15
N GLU A 278 4.70 14.19 -7.23
CA GLU A 278 4.90 15.24 -8.22
C GLU A 278 4.92 14.64 -9.63
N THR A 279 3.98 15.05 -10.47
CA THR A 279 3.88 14.56 -11.84
C THR A 279 4.43 15.56 -12.84
N GLY A 280 5.19 15.06 -13.81
CA GLY A 280 5.54 15.82 -15.00
C GLY A 280 4.37 15.87 -15.98
N MET A 281 4.07 17.05 -16.52
CA MET A 281 3.27 17.15 -17.74
C MET A 281 4.17 17.36 -18.94
N TYR A 282 3.93 16.62 -20.02
CA TYR A 282 4.59 16.90 -21.29
C TYR A 282 3.68 16.72 -22.49
N ASP A 283 4.00 17.46 -23.54
CA ASP A 283 3.37 17.36 -24.85
C ASP A 283 4.19 16.39 -25.70
N GLY A 284 3.68 15.16 -25.86
CA GLY A 284 4.31 14.09 -26.61
C GLY A 284 4.29 14.29 -28.13
N THR A 285 3.62 15.33 -28.64
CA THR A 285 3.57 15.63 -30.08
C THR A 285 4.83 16.33 -30.60
N ASN A 286 5.81 16.62 -29.74
CA ASN A 286 7.00 17.43 -30.03
C ASN A 286 6.71 18.90 -30.39
N GLN A 287 5.51 19.42 -30.10
CA GLN A 287 5.09 20.81 -30.39
C GLN A 287 5.37 21.80 -29.22
N GLY A 288 6.28 21.47 -28.29
CA GLY A 288 6.74 22.34 -27.19
C GLY A 288 5.97 22.20 -25.85
N ARG A 289 6.61 22.57 -24.73
CA ARG A 289 6.06 22.45 -23.36
C ARG A 289 4.96 23.49 -23.08
N GLY A 290 3.88 23.09 -22.39
CA GLY A 290 2.77 23.94 -21.94
C GLY A 290 1.45 23.68 -22.68
N ILE A 291 0.50 22.98 -22.05
CA ILE A 291 -0.75 22.51 -22.70
C ILE A 291 -1.97 23.37 -22.31
N SER A 292 -1.83 24.29 -21.35
CA SER A 292 -2.97 24.93 -20.67
C SER A 292 -3.95 25.66 -21.59
N ILE A 293 -3.51 26.20 -22.75
CA ILE A 293 -4.37 26.62 -23.86
C ILE A 293 -3.60 26.49 -25.18
N LYS A 294 -3.73 25.37 -25.90
CA LYS A 294 -3.23 25.23 -27.27
C LYS A 294 -4.38 25.01 -28.25
N ASN A 295 -4.47 25.87 -29.26
CA ASN A 295 -5.18 25.53 -30.50
C ASN A 295 -4.26 24.61 -31.29
N THR A 296 -4.57 23.32 -31.32
CA THR A 296 -3.86 22.34 -32.13
C THR A 296 -4.71 21.92 -33.31
N THR A 297 -4.07 21.58 -34.42
CA THR A 297 -4.68 20.85 -35.54
C THR A 297 -4.54 19.34 -35.31
N VAL A 298 -5.34 18.55 -36.03
CA VAL A 298 -5.29 17.07 -35.98
C VAL A 298 -3.88 16.61 -36.35
N ALA A 299 -3.28 15.75 -35.53
CA ALA A 299 -2.01 15.12 -35.90
C ALA A 299 -2.24 14.31 -37.18
N LYS A 300 -1.37 14.46 -38.20
CA LYS A 300 -1.50 13.72 -39.48
C LYS A 300 -1.78 12.26 -39.19
N SER A 301 -2.94 11.80 -39.66
CA SER A 301 -3.55 10.49 -39.40
C SER A 301 -2.51 9.36 -39.34
N GLN A 302 -2.04 9.02 -38.14
CA GLN A 302 -1.72 7.64 -37.86
C GLN A 302 -3.06 7.06 -37.46
N ASN A 303 -3.65 6.25 -38.35
CA ASN A 303 -4.87 5.52 -38.01
C ASN A 303 -4.60 4.82 -36.67
N LEU A 304 -5.31 5.24 -35.61
CA LEU A 304 -5.38 4.50 -34.36
C LEU A 304 -5.98 3.14 -34.72
N ARG A 305 -5.12 2.16 -35.02
CA ARG A 305 -5.55 0.79 -35.23
C ARG A 305 -5.74 0.21 -33.84
N LYS A 306 -6.97 -0.22 -33.57
CA LYS A 306 -7.28 -1.18 -32.49
C LYS A 306 -6.38 -2.40 -32.59
#